data_AF-A0A183P9G2-F1
#
_entry.id   AF-A0A183P9G2-F1
#
_cell.length_a   1.000
_cell.length_b   1.000
_cell.length_c   1.000
_cell.angle_alpha   90.00
_cell.angle_beta   90.00
_cell.angle_gamma   90.00
#
_symmetry.space_group_name_H-M   'P 1'
#
loop_
_entity.id
_entity.type
_entity.pdbx_description
1 polymer ?
#
loop_
_entity_poly.entity_id
_entity_poly.type
_entity_poly.pdbx_seq_one_letter_code
_entity_poly.pdbx_strand_id
1 'polypeptide(L)'
;MDNPYCEGIQGAMAAYAHSLRTVKFHGPTNFAPIINTVASIARQSVDGSQYSILLILTDGIISDLPQTKAAIVNASSLPLSIIIVGVGPANFDEMEELDGDEVRLSSRGKTAIRDIVQFVPFRNFHQLNNVQESKRRLTKAVLSEIPDQLVSYMRMQGIKPLNTQNNDFKIGTHSEFRDSSCKMYHSDKLPHAPPYPTDIANPPYPNC
;
A
#
# COMPACT_ATOMS: atom_id res chain seq x y z
N MET A 1 -25.09 -1.48 7.13
CA MET A 1 -24.29 -1.17 8.35
C MET A 1 -22.86 -1.31 7.88
N ASP A 2 -22.36 -0.34 7.11
CA ASP A 2 -21.18 -0.64 6.27
C ASP A 2 -20.03 0.23 6.74
N ASN A 3 -19.49 -0.16 7.89
CA ASN A 3 -18.21 0.33 8.37
C ASN A 3 -17.10 -0.37 7.57
N PRO A 4 -16.34 0.31 6.70
CA PRO A 4 -15.27 -0.31 5.91
C PRO A 4 -13.99 -0.56 6.74
N TYR A 5 -13.94 -0.12 8.00
CA TYR A 5 -12.75 -0.23 8.83
C TYR A 5 -12.59 -1.64 9.41
N CYS A 6 -11.36 -2.15 9.30
CA CYS A 6 -10.92 -3.40 9.93
C CYS A 6 -10.06 -3.10 11.15
N GLU A 7 -10.11 -3.98 12.16
CA GLU A 7 -9.22 -3.89 13.33
C GLU A 7 -7.83 -4.43 12.97
N GLY A 8 -6.92 -3.52 12.63
CA GLY A 8 -5.54 -3.82 12.27
C GLY A 8 -5.39 -4.74 11.05
N ILE A 9 -4.17 -5.23 10.83
CA ILE A 9 -3.84 -6.09 9.68
C ILE A 9 -4.59 -7.42 9.76
N GLN A 10 -4.76 -7.99 10.95
CA GLN A 10 -5.47 -9.26 11.10
C GLN A 10 -6.93 -9.16 10.70
N GLY A 11 -7.62 -8.08 11.07
CA GLY A 11 -8.99 -7.82 10.61
C GLY A 11 -9.06 -7.68 9.09
N ALA A 12 -8.10 -6.98 8.48
CA ALA A 12 -8.04 -6.84 7.03
C ALA A 12 -7.82 -8.19 6.31
N MET A 13 -6.93 -9.04 6.84
CA MET A 13 -6.70 -10.39 6.31
C MET A 13 -7.93 -11.29 6.45
N ALA A 14 -8.64 -11.19 7.58
CA ALA A 14 -9.88 -11.93 7.81
C ALA A 14 -10.99 -11.48 6.84
N ALA A 15 -11.15 -10.17 6.65
CA ALA A 15 -12.11 -9.60 5.70
C ALA A 15 -11.80 -10.04 4.27
N TYR A 16 -10.53 -9.98 3.85
CA TYR A 16 -10.08 -10.48 2.56
C TYR A 16 -10.44 -11.97 2.35
N ALA A 17 -10.08 -12.84 3.30
CA ALA A 17 -10.39 -14.28 3.22
C ALA A 17 -11.90 -14.57 3.23
N HIS A 18 -12.70 -13.72 3.87
CA HIS A 18 -14.15 -13.80 3.80
C HIS A 18 -14.66 -13.41 2.41
N SER A 19 -14.25 -12.26 1.88
CA SER A 19 -14.67 -11.76 0.56
C SER A 19 -14.33 -12.72 -0.57
N LEU A 20 -13.17 -13.39 -0.53
CA LEU A 20 -12.79 -14.41 -1.51
C LEU A 20 -13.82 -15.54 -1.66
N ARG A 21 -14.59 -15.82 -0.61
CA ARG A 21 -15.59 -16.92 -0.59
C ARG A 21 -17.00 -16.45 -0.90
N THR A 22 -17.28 -15.16 -0.75
CA THR A 22 -18.64 -14.61 -0.83
C THR A 22 -18.88 -13.72 -2.03
N VAL A 23 -17.81 -13.18 -2.63
CA VAL A 23 -17.90 -12.27 -3.78
C VAL A 23 -17.56 -13.03 -5.06
N LYS A 24 -18.33 -12.76 -6.12
CA LYS A 24 -17.98 -13.20 -7.47
C LYS A 24 -17.08 -12.15 -8.12
N PHE A 25 -15.88 -12.56 -8.50
CA PHE A 25 -14.97 -11.71 -9.27
C PHE A 25 -15.62 -11.29 -10.58
N HIS A 26 -15.57 -9.99 -10.86
CA HIS A 26 -16.03 -9.39 -12.10
C HIS A 26 -15.08 -8.26 -12.48
N GLY A 27 -14.98 -7.99 -13.77
CA GLY A 27 -14.38 -6.76 -14.29
C GLY A 27 -15.46 -5.70 -14.58
N PRO A 28 -15.06 -4.49 -15.00
CA PRO A 28 -13.70 -4.05 -15.32
C PRO A 28 -12.86 -3.62 -14.09
N THR A 29 -11.56 -3.41 -14.28
CA THR A 29 -10.65 -2.90 -13.23
C THR A 29 -10.68 -1.38 -13.22
N ASN A 30 -11.51 -0.79 -12.35
CA ASN A 30 -11.70 0.66 -12.25
C ASN A 30 -11.12 1.22 -10.94
N PHE A 31 -10.19 2.16 -11.02
CA PHE A 31 -9.56 2.75 -9.83
C PHE A 31 -10.20 4.07 -9.40
N ALA A 32 -10.83 4.81 -10.32
CA ALA A 32 -11.42 6.10 -9.99
C ALA A 32 -12.41 6.05 -8.82
N PRO A 33 -13.30 5.03 -8.68
CA PRO A 33 -14.24 4.97 -7.57
C PRO A 33 -13.56 4.89 -6.20
N ILE A 34 -12.56 4.01 -6.04
CA ILE A 34 -11.88 3.84 -4.75
C ILE A 34 -11.01 5.04 -4.40
N ILE A 35 -10.33 5.63 -5.40
CA ILE A 35 -9.54 6.86 -5.20
C ILE A 35 -10.44 8.00 -4.73
N ASN A 36 -11.60 8.19 -5.37
CA ASN A 36 -12.55 9.24 -4.98
C ASN A 36 -13.11 9.03 -3.56
N THR A 37 -13.42 7.79 -3.17
CA THR A 37 -13.87 7.45 -1.82
C THR A 37 -12.81 7.83 -0.78
N VAL A 38 -11.56 7.39 -0.96
CA VAL A 38 -10.49 7.70 0.00
C VAL A 38 -10.13 9.18 -0.01
N ALA A 39 -10.14 9.85 -1.16
CA ALA A 39 -9.99 11.30 -1.25
C ALA A 39 -11.07 12.05 -0.45
N SER A 40 -12.31 11.54 -0.44
CA SER A 40 -13.38 12.12 0.39
C SER A 40 -13.12 11.97 1.89
N ILE A 41 -12.49 10.88 2.31
CA ILE A 41 -12.10 10.66 3.71
C ILE A 41 -10.90 11.57 4.06
N ALA A 42 -9.85 11.58 3.24
CA ALA A 42 -8.64 12.37 3.44
C ALA A 42 -8.92 13.89 3.51
N ARG A 43 -9.95 14.37 2.79
CA ARG A 43 -10.39 15.77 2.85
C ARG A 43 -10.84 16.22 4.24
N GLN A 44 -11.20 15.29 5.13
CA GLN A 44 -11.62 15.60 6.50
C GLN A 44 -10.43 15.88 7.44
N SER A 45 -9.20 15.56 7.02
CA SER A 45 -7.98 15.68 7.85
C SER A 45 -6.96 16.64 7.26
N VAL A 46 -7.44 17.70 6.59
CA VAL A 46 -6.57 18.72 5.97
C VAL A 46 -5.77 19.53 7.00
N ASP A 47 -6.14 19.46 8.28
CA ASP A 47 -5.45 20.06 9.41
C ASP A 47 -4.10 19.41 9.74
N GLY A 48 -3.76 18.29 9.08
CA GLY A 48 -2.51 17.56 9.31
C GLY A 48 -2.58 16.53 10.42
N SER A 49 -3.75 16.32 11.02
CA SER A 49 -3.94 15.32 12.07
C SER A 49 -3.78 13.89 11.56
N GLN A 50 -4.05 13.66 10.27
CA GLN A 50 -3.94 12.35 9.61
C GLN A 50 -3.41 12.50 8.20
N TYR A 51 -2.65 11.49 7.76
CA TYR A 51 -2.22 11.33 6.38
C TYR A 51 -2.54 9.91 5.92
N SER A 52 -3.26 9.79 4.80
CA SER A 52 -3.76 8.51 4.31
C SER A 52 -2.84 7.92 3.25
N ILE A 53 -2.69 6.60 3.26
CA ILE A 53 -2.04 5.84 2.18
C ILE A 53 -3.04 4.82 1.66
N LEU A 54 -3.41 4.95 0.39
CA LEU A 54 -4.25 3.97 -0.31
C LEU A 54 -3.37 2.94 -1.00
N LEU A 55 -3.38 1.70 -0.52
CA LEU A 55 -2.73 0.56 -1.19
C LEU A 55 -3.71 -0.17 -2.10
N ILE A 56 -3.43 -0.21 -3.40
CA ILE A 56 -4.20 -0.94 -4.42
C ILE A 56 -3.37 -2.13 -4.87
N LEU A 57 -3.94 -3.33 -4.79
CA LEU A 57 -3.37 -4.56 -5.37
C LEU A 57 -4.18 -4.93 -6.61
N THR A 58 -3.53 -5.12 -7.76
CA THR A 58 -4.21 -5.47 -9.01
C THR A 58 -3.42 -6.48 -9.82
N ASP A 59 -4.10 -7.36 -10.55
CA ASP A 59 -3.51 -8.34 -11.47
C ASP A 59 -3.70 -7.98 -12.95
N GLY A 60 -4.34 -6.84 -13.24
CA GLY A 60 -4.78 -6.50 -14.60
C GLY A 60 -4.70 -5.00 -14.91
N ILE A 61 -4.96 -4.68 -16.17
CA ILE A 61 -4.86 -3.33 -16.76
C ILE A 61 -6.02 -2.45 -16.28
N ILE A 62 -5.76 -1.16 -16.14
CA ILE A 62 -6.78 -0.16 -15.74
C ILE A 62 -7.76 0.04 -16.90
N SER A 63 -9.06 -0.05 -16.61
CA SER A 63 -10.09 0.11 -17.64
C SER A 63 -10.67 1.54 -17.70
N ASP A 64 -10.43 2.34 -16.66
CA ASP A 64 -10.94 3.71 -16.51
C ASP A 64 -9.82 4.76 -16.42
N LEU A 65 -8.74 4.59 -17.19
CA LEU A 65 -7.55 5.45 -17.12
C LEU A 65 -7.86 6.97 -17.14
N PRO A 66 -8.71 7.51 -18.03
CA PRO A 66 -9.04 8.95 -18.02
C PRO A 66 -9.68 9.42 -16.70
N GLN A 67 -10.56 8.60 -16.12
CA GLN A 67 -11.25 8.86 -14.86
C GLN A 67 -10.29 8.74 -13.68
N THR A 68 -9.40 7.74 -13.73
CA THR A 68 -8.35 7.53 -12.74
C THR A 68 -7.37 8.69 -12.71
N LYS A 69 -6.89 9.18 -13.87
CA LYS A 69 -6.08 10.39 -13.96
C LYS A 69 -6.79 11.62 -13.39
N ALA A 70 -8.07 11.80 -13.69
CA ALA A 70 -8.85 12.89 -13.12
C ALA A 70 -8.99 12.79 -11.59
N ALA A 71 -9.21 11.59 -11.05
CA ALA A 71 -9.31 11.35 -9.62
C ALA A 71 -7.97 11.66 -8.91
N ILE A 72 -6.85 11.20 -9.47
CA ILE A 72 -5.50 11.47 -8.94
C ILE A 72 -5.18 12.97 -8.96
N VAL A 73 -5.41 13.65 -10.09
CA VAL A 73 -5.19 15.10 -10.20
C VAL A 73 -6.02 15.86 -9.17
N ASN A 74 -7.30 15.49 -8.99
CA ASN A 74 -8.17 16.11 -7.98
C ASN A 74 -7.74 15.81 -6.54
N ALA A 75 -7.13 14.66 -6.29
CA ALA A 75 -6.64 14.24 -4.98
C ALA A 75 -5.26 14.82 -4.63
N SER A 76 -4.51 15.34 -5.60
CA SER A 76 -3.12 15.81 -5.42
C SER A 76 -2.93 16.93 -4.38
N SER A 77 -3.99 17.66 -4.00
CA SER A 77 -3.97 18.67 -2.93
C SER A 77 -4.25 18.11 -1.53
N LEU A 78 -4.65 16.86 -1.40
CA LEU A 78 -5.12 16.23 -0.16
C LEU A 78 -4.00 15.49 0.59
N PRO A 79 -4.16 15.20 1.90
CA PRO A 79 -3.22 14.39 2.68
C PRO A 79 -3.34 12.89 2.31
N LEU A 80 -3.01 12.56 1.07
CA LEU A 80 -3.17 11.25 0.47
C LEU A 80 -1.97 10.90 -0.42
N SER A 81 -1.46 9.67 -0.24
CA SER A 81 -0.62 8.95 -1.19
C SER A 81 -1.33 7.69 -1.68
N ILE A 82 -1.00 7.22 -2.88
CA ILE A 82 -1.57 6.04 -3.51
C ILE A 82 -0.41 5.13 -3.91
N ILE A 83 -0.43 3.88 -3.44
CA ILE A 83 0.53 2.85 -3.84
C ILE A 83 -0.24 1.85 -4.69
N ILE A 84 0.24 1.58 -5.90
CA ILE A 84 -0.32 0.59 -6.81
C ILE A 84 0.69 -0.55 -6.93
N VAL A 85 0.31 -1.76 -6.52
CA VAL A 85 1.13 -2.96 -6.67
C VAL A 85 0.51 -3.87 -7.73
N GLY A 86 1.21 -4.01 -8.85
CA GLY A 86 0.84 -4.92 -9.93
C GLY A 86 1.34 -6.34 -9.65
N VAL A 87 0.43 -7.31 -9.58
CA VAL A 87 0.75 -8.74 -9.44
C VAL A 87 0.50 -9.48 -10.76
N GLY A 88 1.21 -10.58 -10.99
CA GLY A 88 1.03 -11.36 -12.21
C GLY A 88 1.68 -10.77 -13.48
N PRO A 89 1.32 -11.31 -14.66
CA PRO A 89 2.07 -11.09 -15.90
C PRO A 89 1.49 -9.96 -16.78
N ALA A 90 0.49 -9.21 -16.34
CA ALA A 90 -0.14 -8.17 -17.15
C ALA A 90 0.83 -7.06 -17.58
N ASN A 91 0.47 -6.35 -18.66
CA ASN A 91 1.19 -5.13 -19.05
C ASN A 91 0.82 -3.99 -18.08
N PHE A 92 1.81 -3.25 -17.60
CA PHE A 92 1.64 -2.19 -16.61
C PHE A 92 2.10 -0.81 -17.09
N ASP A 93 2.29 -0.61 -18.40
CA ASP A 93 2.71 0.68 -18.98
C ASP A 93 1.79 1.84 -18.53
N GLU A 94 0.47 1.61 -18.46
CA GLU A 94 -0.48 2.62 -17.97
C GLU A 94 -0.27 2.97 -16.49
N MET A 95 0.19 2.02 -15.67
CA MET A 95 0.50 2.30 -14.26
C MET A 95 1.80 3.08 -14.12
N GLU A 96 2.79 2.86 -15.00
CA GLU A 96 4.00 3.67 -15.06
C GLU A 96 3.68 5.13 -15.45
N GLU A 97 2.70 5.33 -16.34
CA GLU A 97 2.19 6.68 -16.66
C GLU A 97 1.56 7.37 -15.43
N LEU A 98 0.91 6.62 -14.55
CA LEU A 98 0.27 7.17 -13.35
C LEU A 98 1.28 7.59 -12.27
N ASP A 99 2.48 7.01 -12.26
CA ASP A 99 3.53 7.22 -11.25
C ASP A 99 4.06 8.66 -11.22
N GLY A 100 3.90 9.41 -12.31
CA GLY A 100 4.16 10.86 -12.33
C GLY A 100 5.64 11.30 -12.25
N ASP A 101 6.56 10.36 -12.08
CA ASP A 101 8.01 10.55 -11.96
C ASP A 101 8.66 11.30 -13.13
N GLU A 102 8.32 10.91 -14.37
CA GLU A 102 8.87 11.55 -15.58
C GLU A 102 8.11 12.83 -15.95
N VAL A 103 6.77 12.77 -15.90
CA VAL A 103 5.88 13.84 -16.33
C VAL A 103 4.75 13.97 -15.33
N ARG A 104 4.58 15.19 -14.80
CA ARG A 104 3.51 15.47 -13.83
C ARG A 104 2.15 15.15 -14.45
N LEU A 105 1.40 14.28 -13.78
CA LEU A 105 0.11 13.80 -14.25
C LEU A 105 -0.86 14.96 -14.53
N SER A 106 -1.51 14.92 -15.69
CA SER A 106 -2.50 15.91 -16.08
C SER A 106 -3.78 15.25 -16.60
N SER A 107 -4.91 15.92 -16.36
CA SER A 107 -6.22 15.50 -16.87
C SER A 107 -7.11 16.72 -17.10
N ARG A 108 -7.76 16.78 -18.26
CA ARG A 108 -8.71 17.85 -18.64
C ARG A 108 -8.14 19.28 -18.45
N GLY A 109 -6.87 19.48 -18.82
CA GLY A 109 -6.18 20.77 -18.72
C GLY A 109 -5.76 21.17 -17.30
N LYS A 110 -5.91 20.29 -16.31
CA LYS A 110 -5.38 20.48 -14.96
C LYS A 110 -4.20 19.55 -14.71
N THR A 111 -3.15 20.08 -14.10
CA THR A 111 -1.96 19.34 -13.71
C THR A 111 -1.98 19.07 -12.21
N ALA A 112 -1.58 17.87 -11.79
CA ALA A 112 -1.47 17.50 -10.40
C ALA A 112 -0.48 18.43 -9.66
N ILE A 113 -0.87 18.91 -8.48
CA ILE A 113 -0.08 19.88 -7.70
C ILE A 113 1.18 19.21 -7.13
N ARG A 114 1.07 17.94 -6.77
CA ARG A 114 2.14 17.09 -6.25
C ARG A 114 2.06 15.72 -6.93
N ASP A 115 3.18 15.02 -6.87
CA ASP A 115 3.13 13.59 -7.09
C ASP A 115 2.55 12.88 -5.86
N ILE A 116 1.70 11.90 -6.10
CA ILE A 116 1.02 11.15 -5.04
C ILE A 116 0.88 9.66 -5.36
N VAL A 117 1.39 9.18 -6.50
CA VAL A 117 1.31 7.77 -6.88
C VAL A 117 2.69 7.14 -6.70
N GLN A 118 2.74 5.88 -6.28
CA GLN A 118 3.91 5.02 -6.38
C GLN A 118 3.47 3.71 -7.05
N PHE A 119 4.00 3.38 -8.21
CA PHE A 119 3.77 2.09 -8.87
C PHE A 119 4.91 1.10 -8.60
N VAL A 120 4.54 -0.14 -8.25
CA VAL A 120 5.49 -1.24 -8.02
C VAL A 120 5.01 -2.55 -8.68
N PRO A 121 5.68 -3.03 -9.74
CA PRO A 121 5.42 -4.35 -10.28
C PRO A 121 6.02 -5.44 -9.36
N PHE A 122 5.17 -6.19 -8.66
CA PHE A 122 5.57 -7.21 -7.68
C PHE A 122 6.48 -8.30 -8.29
N ARG A 123 6.29 -8.62 -9.57
CA ARG A 123 7.09 -9.62 -10.30
C ARG A 123 8.60 -9.35 -10.26
N ASN A 124 9.02 -8.09 -10.09
CA ASN A 124 10.44 -7.71 -10.02
C ASN A 124 11.12 -8.15 -8.71
N PHE A 125 10.34 -8.60 -7.72
CA PHE A 125 10.81 -8.92 -6.38
C PHE A 125 10.57 -10.37 -5.98
N HIS A 126 9.94 -11.17 -6.83
CA HIS A 126 9.69 -12.59 -6.54
C HIS A 126 10.92 -13.43 -6.90
N GLN A 127 11.86 -13.58 -5.95
CA GLN A 127 13.00 -14.50 -6.11
C GLN A 127 12.82 -15.73 -5.22
N LEU A 128 12.86 -16.92 -5.84
CA LEU A 128 12.65 -18.21 -5.17
C LEU A 128 13.72 -18.54 -4.11
N ASN A 129 14.90 -17.90 -4.17
CA ASN A 129 16.07 -18.30 -3.38
C ASN A 129 16.28 -17.49 -2.10
N ASN A 130 15.62 -16.34 -1.94
CA ASN A 130 15.75 -15.52 -0.72
C ASN A 130 14.49 -14.68 -0.47
N VAL A 131 13.57 -15.27 0.29
CA VAL A 131 12.30 -14.62 0.68
C VAL A 131 12.55 -13.35 1.50
N GLN A 132 13.58 -13.32 2.35
CA GLN A 132 13.83 -12.19 3.23
C GLN A 132 14.36 -10.98 2.46
N GLU A 133 15.29 -11.19 1.53
CA GLU A 133 15.79 -10.15 0.66
C GLU A 133 14.71 -9.65 -0.32
N SER A 134 13.89 -10.56 -0.84
CA SER A 134 12.73 -10.23 -1.67
C SER A 134 11.77 -9.29 -0.94
N LYS A 135 11.42 -9.61 0.32
CA LYS A 135 10.59 -8.76 1.17
C LYS A 135 11.23 -7.39 1.39
N ARG A 136 12.52 -7.35 1.74
CA ARG A 136 13.24 -6.09 1.99
C ARG A 136 13.24 -5.18 0.77
N ARG A 137 13.53 -5.73 -0.42
CA ARG A 137 13.57 -4.96 -1.67
C ARG A 137 12.18 -4.47 -2.06
N LEU A 138 11.15 -5.32 -1.92
CA LEU A 138 9.77 -4.93 -2.17
C LEU A 138 9.35 -3.79 -1.23
N THR A 139 9.57 -3.94 0.08
CA THR A 139 9.23 -2.90 1.06
C THR A 139 9.93 -1.58 0.75
N LYS A 140 11.21 -1.64 0.34
CA LYS A 140 11.94 -0.44 -0.07
C LYS A 140 11.29 0.26 -1.27
N ALA A 141 10.90 -0.50 -2.30
CA ALA A 141 10.27 0.05 -3.50
C ALA A 141 8.84 0.54 -3.25
N VAL A 142 8.08 -0.12 -2.37
CA VAL A 142 6.72 0.28 -2.01
C VAL A 142 6.69 1.59 -1.20
N LEU A 143 7.74 1.86 -0.43
CA LEU A 143 7.79 3.00 0.50
C LEU A 143 8.76 4.10 0.06
N SER A 144 9.34 4.04 -1.14
CA SER A 144 10.40 4.97 -1.57
C SER A 144 9.96 6.43 -1.54
N GLU A 145 8.78 6.73 -2.08
CA GLU A 145 8.33 8.11 -2.26
C GLU A 145 7.46 8.65 -1.13
N ILE A 146 6.86 7.76 -0.34
CA ILE A 146 5.90 8.13 0.71
C ILE A 146 6.44 9.21 1.67
N PRO A 147 7.70 9.13 2.16
CA PRO A 147 8.25 10.18 3.03
C PRO A 147 8.27 11.55 2.35
N ASP A 148 8.68 11.63 1.08
CA ASP A 148 8.78 12.88 0.34
C ASP A 148 7.38 13.42 -0.01
N GLN A 149 6.44 12.56 -0.40
CA GLN A 149 5.05 12.93 -0.66
C GLN A 149 4.36 13.50 0.59
N LEU A 150 4.60 12.89 1.76
CA LEU A 150 4.11 13.38 3.06
C LEU A 150 4.70 14.75 3.40
N VAL A 151 6.02 14.89 3.35
CA VAL A 151 6.71 16.15 3.70
C VAL A 151 6.30 17.26 2.72
N SER A 152 6.18 16.94 1.44
CA SER A 152 5.70 17.86 0.40
C SER A 152 4.30 18.38 0.72
N TYR A 153 3.39 17.51 1.14
CA TYR A 153 2.05 17.93 1.59
C TYR A 153 2.11 18.86 2.81
N MET A 154 2.82 18.47 3.86
CA MET A 154 2.88 19.23 5.11
C MET A 154 3.48 20.63 4.88
N ARG A 155 4.54 20.73 4.07
CA ARG A 155 5.14 22.02 3.68
C ARG A 155 4.18 22.88 2.88
N MET A 156 3.49 22.32 1.89
CA MET A 156 2.51 23.03 1.08
C MET A 156 1.37 23.61 1.92
N GLN A 157 0.93 22.90 2.95
CA GLN A 157 -0.13 23.36 3.86
C GLN A 157 0.39 24.24 5.02
N GLY A 158 1.70 24.46 5.12
CA GLY A 158 2.28 25.21 6.24
C GLY A 158 2.17 24.51 7.60
N ILE A 159 1.94 23.20 7.61
CA ILE A 159 1.81 22.38 8.81
C ILE A 159 3.20 22.11 9.35
N LYS A 160 3.47 22.60 10.56
CA LYS A 160 4.75 22.36 11.24
C LYS A 160 4.65 21.08 12.06
N PRO A 161 5.75 20.32 12.18
CA PRO A 161 5.83 19.24 13.15
C PRO A 161 5.45 19.77 14.53
N LEU A 162 4.64 19.00 15.27
CA LEU A 162 4.37 19.31 16.66
C LEU A 162 5.71 19.30 17.40
N ASN A 163 6.10 20.45 17.97
CA ASN A 163 7.26 20.49 18.85
C ASN A 163 6.99 19.56 20.03
N THR A 164 7.78 18.50 20.17
CA THR A 164 7.77 17.60 21.34
C THR A 164 8.32 18.29 22.60
N GLN A 165 8.13 19.60 22.74
CA GLN A 165 8.51 20.37 23.92
C GLN A 165 7.30 20.41 24.86
N ASN A 166 7.01 19.26 25.48
CA ASN A 166 6.37 19.11 26.79
C ASN A 166 6.29 17.61 27.17
N ASN A 167 7.36 17.17 27.86
CA ASN A 167 7.50 16.14 28.90
C ASN A 167 6.89 14.72 28.76
N ASP A 168 7.75 13.74 29.08
CA ASP A 168 7.51 12.32 29.39
C ASP A 168 7.66 11.26 28.27
N PHE A 169 8.61 11.42 27.35
CA PHE A 169 9.30 10.23 26.81
C PHE A 169 10.56 9.97 27.64
N LYS A 170 10.43 9.17 28.71
CA LYS A 170 11.60 8.60 29.37
C LYS A 170 12.28 7.66 28.39
N ILE A 171 13.30 8.17 27.70
CA ILE A 171 14.32 7.30 27.09
C ILE A 171 14.98 6.59 28.27
N GLY A 172 14.58 5.34 28.51
CA GLY A 172 15.24 4.49 29.49
C GLY A 172 16.73 4.51 29.20
N THR A 173 17.52 4.93 30.18
CA THR A 173 18.97 4.96 30.05
C THR A 173 19.47 3.54 29.87
N HIS A 174 20.55 3.40 29.09
CA HIS A 174 21.16 2.12 28.70
C HIS A 174 21.64 1.24 29.88
N SER A 175 21.44 1.67 31.13
CA SER A 175 21.80 0.98 32.37
C SER A 175 20.67 0.16 33.00
N GLU A 176 19.39 0.38 32.65
CA GLU A 176 18.27 -0.38 33.23
C GLU A 176 17.97 -1.72 32.51
N PHE A 177 18.61 -1.97 31.36
CA PHE A 177 18.48 -3.24 30.62
C PHE A 177 19.40 -4.37 31.10
N ARG A 178 20.06 -4.22 32.27
CA ARG A 178 20.98 -5.23 32.80
C ARG A 178 20.37 -6.18 33.82
N ASP A 179 19.14 -5.98 34.27
CA ASP A 179 18.53 -6.87 35.28
C ASP A 179 17.11 -7.33 34.94
N SER A 180 16.94 -7.83 33.73
CA SER A 180 15.81 -8.70 33.41
C SER A 180 16.34 -9.82 32.55
N SER A 181 16.56 -10.97 33.20
CA SER A 181 17.05 -12.21 32.63
C SER A 181 16.52 -12.43 31.21
N CYS A 182 17.38 -12.17 30.22
CA CYS A 182 17.24 -12.72 28.89
C CYS A 182 17.41 -14.23 29.03
N LYS A 183 16.31 -14.95 29.27
CA LYS A 183 16.30 -16.40 29.12
C LYS A 183 16.58 -16.68 27.65
N MET A 184 17.78 -17.15 27.37
CA MET A 184 18.09 -17.85 26.13
C MET A 184 17.06 -18.96 25.96
N TYR A 185 16.13 -18.78 25.02
CA TYR A 185 15.36 -19.90 24.53
C TYR A 185 16.35 -20.84 23.83
N HIS A 186 16.58 -21.97 24.47
CA HIS A 186 17.26 -23.10 23.88
C HIS A 186 16.55 -23.49 22.57
N SER A 187 17.38 -23.88 21.61
CA SER A 187 17.00 -24.56 20.37
C SER A 187 16.26 -25.85 20.71
N ASP A 188 14.93 -25.78 20.81
CA ASP A 188 14.07 -26.95 20.71
C ASP A 188 13.24 -26.86 19.42
N LYS A 189 13.28 -27.97 18.69
CA LYS A 189 12.81 -28.15 17.31
C LYS A 189 11.39 -27.60 17.11
N LEU A 190 11.26 -26.62 16.21
CA LEU A 190 9.97 -26.28 15.60
C LEU A 190 9.46 -27.50 14.83
N PRO A 191 8.18 -27.91 14.96
CA PRO A 191 7.62 -28.95 14.13
C PRO A 191 7.64 -28.51 12.66
N HIS A 192 8.12 -29.40 11.78
CA HIS A 192 8.06 -29.21 10.34
C HIS A 192 6.62 -28.89 9.91
N ALA A 193 6.45 -27.87 9.08
CA ALA A 193 5.20 -27.64 8.38
C ALA A 193 4.87 -28.89 7.55
N PRO A 194 3.61 -29.36 7.53
CA PRO A 194 3.22 -30.47 6.66
C PRO A 194 3.47 -30.08 5.19
N PRO A 195 3.92 -31.03 4.35
CA PRO A 195 4.10 -30.76 2.93
C PRO A 195 2.76 -30.35 2.29
N TYR A 196 2.84 -29.41 1.35
CA TYR A 196 1.69 -29.03 0.53
C TYR A 196 1.13 -30.26 -0.19
N PRO A 197 -0.20 -30.47 -0.22
CA PRO A 197 -0.80 -31.53 -1.00
C PRO A 197 -0.47 -31.35 -2.49
N THR A 198 0.17 -32.34 -3.10
CA THR A 198 0.53 -32.34 -4.54
C THR A 198 -0.58 -32.87 -5.45
N ASP A 199 -1.77 -33.16 -4.92
CA ASP A 199 -2.88 -33.72 -5.70
C ASP A 199 -3.99 -32.68 -5.87
N ILE A 200 -3.77 -31.73 -6.77
CA ILE A 200 -4.86 -31.10 -7.50
C ILE A 200 -4.48 -31.21 -8.98
N ALA A 201 -5.11 -32.16 -9.67
CA ALA A 201 -5.07 -32.22 -11.12
C ALA A 201 -5.49 -30.85 -11.66
N ASN A 202 -4.60 -30.17 -12.39
CA ASN A 202 -4.93 -28.94 -13.10
C ASN A 202 -6.16 -29.21 -13.99
N PRO A 203 -7.30 -28.54 -13.79
CA PRO A 203 -8.37 -28.63 -14.77
C PRO A 203 -7.87 -28.04 -16.10
N PRO A 204 -8.20 -28.63 -17.26
CA PRO A 204 -7.76 -28.12 -18.54
C PRO A 204 -8.35 -26.72 -18.75
N TYR A 205 -7.50 -25.75 -19.06
CA TYR A 205 -7.93 -24.43 -19.53
C TYR A 205 -8.78 -24.62 -20.81
N PRO A 206 -9.98 -24.03 -20.89
CA PRO A 206 -10.72 -24.02 -22.15
C PRO A 206 -10.01 -23.07 -23.12
N ASN A 207 -9.57 -23.61 -24.25
CA ASN A 207 -9.24 -22.83 -25.43
C ASN A 207 -10.51 -22.11 -25.91
N CYS A 208 -10.47 -20.78 -25.96
CA CYS A 208 -11.07 -19.89 -26.96
C CYS A 208 -10.69 -18.45 -26.63
#